data_AF-A0A7V0J3U3-F1
#
_entry.id   AF-A0A7V0J3U3-F1
#
_cell.length_a   1.000
_cell.length_b   1.000
_cell.length_c   1.000
_cell.angle_alpha   90.00
_cell.angle_beta   90.00
_cell.angle_gamma   90.00
#
_symmetry.space_group_name_H-M   'P 1'
#
loop_
_entity.id
_entity.type
_entity.pdbx_description
1 polymer ?
#
loop_
_entity_poly.entity_id
_entity_poly.type
_entity_poly.pdbx_seq_one_letter_code
_entity_poly.pdbx_strand_id
1 'polypeptide(L)'
;MPLYRIRRHHQGDHGGDMTVVGRRVRGGVGESVRRPDGVPKVTGRFAYVGDLHTEGMLWGATRRIYLPHGRIIHIDITPALAMPGVQAVLTQDDVPGFKYQGQIVQDQPVLAEQEVRYWGEPVALVAAESRETARVAAEAIITDVEPLEPLTNLEEALDRGEVFRHMTVRRGDPDAHGTVVVEGYYETPSVDQAPLGTEAGLAIPDGSGGVDLYPPSQWIHVDHEQLVRCLALDPEQVRVHPTGLGGAFGSREDLSLHTHLCMLALRTGRPVKMVYSRFESFIGHVKRHGAHMWYRHESDEDGNLVRVDAKLILDGGAYANTTHAVLANATYFTVGPYRCPNTFVEGYAVRTNNPPSGAMRGFGANQVCFAYEAQMDRLADTLGMNPLDLRLRNALKPGDHLATTGQEITEPLPTAEVLRSVMAIPMPDEDSTRSPGGSGLTTPPSAVVRGVGYAVGIKNLAFSEGFDDYADARVELTAEGARVHTAASEVGQGMVTVLMQIARSVLTMEQVEVVWDDTAQIGS
;
A
#
# COMPACT_ATOMS: atom_id res chain seq x y z
N MET A 1 -8.67 -24.24 -32.41
CA MET A 1 -9.85 -24.84 -31.74
C MET A 1 -10.45 -23.79 -30.82
N PRO A 2 -11.78 -23.67 -30.73
CA PRO A 2 -12.43 -22.36 -30.64
C PRO A 2 -12.54 -21.80 -29.22
N LEU A 3 -12.32 -20.48 -29.16
CA LEU A 3 -12.59 -19.56 -28.07
C LEU A 3 -14.07 -19.61 -27.63
N TYR A 4 -14.31 -19.85 -26.35
CA TYR A 4 -15.62 -19.60 -25.75
C TYR A 4 -15.79 -18.09 -25.51
N ARG A 5 -16.63 -17.48 -26.35
CA ARG A 5 -17.17 -16.12 -26.15
C ARG A 5 -18.12 -16.13 -24.96
N ILE A 6 -17.84 -15.29 -23.96
CA ILE A 6 -18.83 -14.86 -22.96
C ILE A 6 -19.90 -14.06 -23.71
N ARG A 7 -21.14 -14.57 -23.72
CA ARG A 7 -22.29 -13.89 -24.32
C ARG A 7 -22.71 -12.70 -23.47
N ARG A 8 -22.80 -11.54 -24.14
CA ARG A 8 -23.50 -10.33 -23.70
C ARG A 8 -24.93 -10.69 -23.25
N HIS A 9 -25.29 -10.33 -22.01
CA HIS A 9 -26.69 -10.25 -21.61
C HIS A 9 -27.25 -8.88 -22.01
N HIS A 10 -28.24 -8.91 -22.91
CA HIS A 10 -29.07 -7.78 -23.29
C HIS A 10 -30.02 -7.40 -22.14
N GLN A 11 -30.20 -6.09 -21.94
CA GLN A 11 -31.33 -5.49 -21.23
C GLN A 11 -32.66 -5.82 -21.94
N GLY A 12 -33.72 -6.07 -21.17
CA GLY A 12 -35.11 -5.93 -21.63
C GLY A 12 -36.13 -6.92 -21.04
N ASP A 13 -36.93 -6.40 -20.11
CA ASP A 13 -38.30 -6.77 -19.72
C ASP A 13 -38.62 -7.99 -18.82
N HIS A 14 -39.00 -7.61 -17.59
CA HIS A 14 -40.16 -8.02 -16.80
C HIS A 14 -40.57 -9.51 -16.67
N GLY A 15 -40.52 -9.98 -15.42
CA GLY A 15 -41.48 -10.97 -14.90
C GLY A 15 -40.90 -12.36 -14.64
N GLY A 16 -40.27 -12.54 -13.48
CA GLY A 16 -39.83 -13.84 -13.02
C GLY A 16 -38.94 -13.72 -11.80
N ASP A 17 -39.57 -13.51 -10.64
CA ASP A 17 -38.92 -13.62 -9.34
C ASP A 17 -38.49 -15.08 -9.15
N MET A 18 -37.31 -15.44 -9.66
CA MET A 18 -36.62 -16.69 -9.36
C MET A 18 -36.05 -16.53 -7.96
N THR A 19 -36.92 -16.59 -6.96
CA THR A 19 -36.51 -16.78 -5.57
C THR A 19 -35.86 -18.16 -5.49
N VAL A 20 -34.55 -18.22 -5.68
CA VAL A 20 -33.76 -19.35 -5.21
C VAL A 20 -33.87 -19.28 -3.70
N VAL A 21 -34.88 -19.96 -3.13
CA VAL A 21 -34.93 -20.26 -1.71
C VAL A 21 -33.87 -21.33 -1.46
N GLY A 22 -32.61 -20.93 -1.61
CA GLY A 22 -31.46 -21.71 -1.18
C GLY A 22 -31.58 -21.89 0.32
N ARG A 23 -31.33 -23.11 0.78
CA ARG A 23 -31.28 -23.45 2.19
C ARG A 23 -30.32 -22.46 2.88
N ARG A 24 -30.86 -21.56 3.72
CA ARG A 24 -30.08 -20.50 4.35
C ARG A 24 -29.12 -21.13 5.37
N VAL A 25 -27.83 -21.05 5.09
CA VAL A 25 -26.75 -21.53 5.96
C VAL A 25 -26.36 -20.43 6.93
N ARG A 26 -26.11 -20.77 8.21
CA ARG A 26 -25.65 -19.80 9.19
C ARG A 26 -24.25 -19.30 8.86
N GLY A 27 -24.06 -18.00 9.01
CA GLY A 27 -22.77 -17.35 8.76
C GLY A 27 -22.36 -17.38 7.29
N GLY A 28 -23.34 -17.23 6.39
CA GLY A 28 -23.14 -16.93 4.97
C GLY A 28 -22.93 -15.43 4.70
N VAL A 29 -22.90 -15.06 3.41
CA VAL A 29 -22.69 -13.68 2.93
C VAL A 29 -23.75 -12.74 3.49
N GLY A 30 -23.31 -11.58 3.98
CA GLY A 30 -24.18 -10.53 4.54
C GLY A 30 -24.49 -10.67 6.03
N GLU A 31 -24.08 -11.76 6.68
CA GLU A 31 -24.29 -11.93 8.13
C GLU A 31 -23.12 -11.36 8.95
N SER A 32 -23.43 -10.74 10.10
CA SER A 32 -22.42 -10.30 11.06
C SER A 32 -21.98 -11.50 11.91
N VAL A 33 -20.84 -12.09 11.57
CA VAL A 33 -20.29 -13.28 12.24
C VAL A 33 -19.08 -12.96 13.10
N ARG A 34 -18.83 -13.80 14.10
CA ARG A 34 -17.57 -13.74 14.86
C ARG A 34 -16.42 -14.18 13.96
N ARG A 35 -15.37 -13.37 13.88
CA ARG A 35 -14.14 -13.72 13.14
C ARG A 35 -13.52 -15.03 13.68
N PRO A 36 -13.18 -16.02 12.83
CA PRO A 36 -12.63 -17.32 13.24
C PRO A 36 -11.33 -17.22 14.04
N ASP A 37 -10.42 -16.33 13.63
CA ASP A 37 -9.09 -16.13 14.21
C ASP A 37 -9.08 -15.16 15.42
N GLY A 38 -10.24 -14.64 15.83
CA GLY A 38 -10.34 -13.63 16.90
C GLY A 38 -9.99 -14.17 18.28
N VAL A 39 -10.44 -15.38 18.61
CA VAL A 39 -10.14 -16.02 19.91
C VAL A 39 -8.64 -16.28 20.06
N PRO A 40 -7.96 -16.95 19.10
CA PRO A 40 -6.51 -17.11 19.16
C PRO A 40 -5.78 -15.78 19.39
N LYS A 41 -6.17 -14.70 18.70
CA LYS A 41 -5.55 -13.38 18.83
C LYS A 41 -5.69 -12.76 20.23
N VAL A 42 -6.90 -12.74 20.80
CA VAL A 42 -7.11 -12.14 22.14
C VAL A 42 -6.55 -13.00 23.29
N THR A 43 -6.32 -14.29 23.04
CA THR A 43 -5.71 -15.22 24.01
C THR A 43 -4.19 -15.36 23.87
N GLY A 44 -3.56 -14.68 22.91
CA GLY A 44 -2.12 -14.80 22.64
C GLY A 44 -1.69 -16.14 22.04
N ARG A 45 -2.61 -16.87 21.40
CA ARG A 45 -2.35 -18.17 20.75
C ARG A 45 -2.23 -18.08 19.23
N PHE A 46 -2.53 -16.93 18.63
CA PHE A 46 -2.32 -16.72 17.20
C PHE A 46 -0.83 -16.49 16.96
N ALA A 47 -0.21 -17.32 16.12
CA ALA A 47 1.19 -17.16 15.75
C ALA A 47 1.31 -16.07 14.67
N TYR A 48 1.99 -14.98 14.99
CA TYR A 48 2.46 -14.03 14.01
C TYR A 48 3.82 -14.47 13.47
N VAL A 49 4.24 -13.94 12.32
CA VAL A 49 5.55 -14.24 11.71
C VAL A 49 6.72 -14.02 12.69
N GLY A 50 6.61 -13.02 13.57
CA GLY A 50 7.58 -12.74 14.63
C GLY A 50 7.66 -13.83 15.72
N ASP A 51 6.66 -14.69 15.85
CA ASP A 51 6.59 -15.77 16.84
C ASP A 51 7.16 -17.10 16.30
N LEU A 52 7.36 -17.21 14.98
CA LEU A 52 7.89 -18.41 14.34
C LEU A 52 9.30 -18.73 14.82
N HIS A 53 9.58 -20.00 15.05
CA HIS A 53 10.91 -20.46 15.46
C HIS A 53 11.16 -21.85 14.88
N THR A 54 12.43 -22.20 14.72
CA THR A 54 12.85 -23.54 14.35
C THR A 54 14.18 -23.87 15.04
N GLU A 55 14.43 -25.16 15.23
CA GLU A 55 15.64 -25.63 15.90
C GLU A 55 16.88 -25.30 15.05
N GLY A 56 17.98 -24.93 15.72
CA GLY A 56 19.24 -24.61 15.06
C GLY A 56 19.24 -23.31 14.25
N MET A 57 18.18 -22.50 14.32
CA MET A 57 18.10 -21.23 13.60
C MET A 57 19.16 -20.22 14.05
N LEU A 58 19.58 -19.39 13.12
CA LEU A 58 20.42 -18.21 13.35
C LEU A 58 19.55 -16.95 13.40
N TRP A 59 20.12 -15.89 13.96
CA TRP A 59 19.54 -14.56 13.96
C TRP A 59 20.23 -13.71 12.91
N GLY A 60 19.44 -13.12 12.03
CA GLY A 60 19.89 -12.15 11.04
C GLY A 60 19.82 -10.72 11.58
N ALA A 61 20.78 -9.89 11.20
CA ALA A 61 20.79 -8.45 11.43
C ALA A 61 21.26 -7.70 10.18
N THR A 62 20.81 -6.45 10.03
CA THR A 62 21.14 -5.60 8.88
C THR A 62 22.02 -4.44 9.35
N ARG A 63 23.18 -4.27 8.74
CA ARG A 63 23.97 -3.04 8.86
C ARG A 63 23.39 -1.98 7.93
N ARG A 64 23.05 -0.83 8.50
CA ARG A 64 22.47 0.33 7.81
C ARG A 64 23.38 1.54 7.95
N ILE A 65 23.32 2.45 6.98
CA ILE A 65 24.01 3.75 7.04
C ILE A 65 22.98 4.86 7.27
N TYR A 66 23.21 5.66 8.30
CA TYR A 66 22.33 6.74 8.73
C TYR A 66 22.75 8.10 8.13
N LEU A 67 22.98 8.13 6.81
CA LEU A 67 23.27 9.33 6.02
C LEU A 67 22.22 9.47 4.92
N PRO A 68 21.66 10.68 4.68
CA PRO A 68 20.68 10.87 3.61
C PRO A 68 21.25 10.65 2.21
N HIS A 69 22.51 11.03 1.98
CA HIS A 69 23.19 10.84 0.71
C HIS A 69 24.71 10.74 0.94
N GLY A 70 25.38 9.79 0.29
CA GLY A 70 26.83 9.66 0.41
C GLY A 70 27.43 8.60 -0.49
N ARG A 71 28.68 8.78 -0.89
CA ARG A 71 29.44 7.79 -1.65
C ARG A 71 30.10 6.81 -0.68
N ILE A 72 29.87 5.52 -0.89
CA ILE A 72 30.52 4.47 -0.10
C ILE A 72 31.94 4.30 -0.65
N ILE A 73 32.94 4.54 0.19
CA ILE A 73 34.35 4.40 -0.16
C ILE A 73 34.82 2.99 0.18
N HIS A 74 34.41 2.48 1.33
CA HIS A 74 34.83 1.17 1.81
C HIS A 74 33.84 0.56 2.80
N ILE A 75 33.69 -0.76 2.76
CA ILE A 75 32.97 -1.57 3.74
C ILE A 75 33.93 -2.67 4.21
N ASP A 76 34.35 -2.63 5.47
CA ASP A 76 35.17 -3.68 6.09
C ASP A 76 34.31 -4.56 7.01
N ILE A 77 34.09 -5.79 6.55
CA ILE A 77 33.33 -6.82 7.27
C ILE A 77 34.21 -7.67 8.21
N THR A 78 35.53 -7.48 8.17
CA THR A 78 36.50 -8.31 8.93
C THR A 78 36.24 -8.31 10.43
N PRO A 79 35.96 -7.17 11.09
CA PRO A 79 35.70 -7.16 12.53
C PRO A 79 34.48 -7.99 12.91
N ALA A 80 33.41 -7.92 12.12
CA ALA A 80 32.19 -8.68 12.33
C ALA A 80 32.41 -10.19 12.13
N LEU A 81 33.13 -10.59 11.08
CA LEU A 81 33.47 -11.99 10.81
C LEU A 81 34.34 -12.62 11.91
N ALA A 82 35.19 -11.83 12.57
CA ALA A 82 36.04 -12.32 13.65
C ALA A 82 35.30 -12.55 14.98
N MET A 83 34.05 -12.09 15.11
CA MET A 83 33.29 -12.22 16.36
C MET A 83 32.80 -13.65 16.60
N PRO A 84 32.98 -14.21 17.82
CA PRO A 84 32.45 -15.53 18.17
C PRO A 84 30.93 -15.63 17.95
N GLY A 85 30.50 -16.72 17.34
CA GLY A 85 29.09 -17.01 17.06
C GLY A 85 28.55 -16.36 15.78
N VAL A 86 29.33 -15.54 15.08
CA VAL A 86 28.99 -15.07 13.72
C VAL A 86 29.27 -16.18 12.71
N GLN A 87 28.29 -16.45 11.85
CA GLN A 87 28.33 -17.54 10.86
C GLN A 87 28.44 -17.05 9.42
N ALA A 88 27.94 -15.85 9.14
CA ALA A 88 28.07 -15.21 7.84
C ALA A 88 27.98 -13.69 7.98
N VAL A 89 28.72 -12.99 7.13
CA VAL A 89 28.52 -11.57 6.82
C VAL A 89 28.47 -11.45 5.30
N LEU A 90 27.44 -10.79 4.76
CA LEU A 90 27.22 -10.65 3.33
C LEU A 90 27.07 -9.20 2.92
N THR A 91 27.57 -8.84 1.75
CA THR A 91 27.41 -7.53 1.11
C THR A 91 26.68 -7.67 -0.22
N GLN A 92 26.53 -6.56 -0.95
CA GLN A 92 25.95 -6.57 -2.29
C GLN A 92 26.68 -7.53 -3.26
N ASP A 93 27.98 -7.75 -3.08
CA ASP A 93 28.77 -8.67 -3.90
C ASP A 93 28.26 -10.12 -3.81
N ASP A 94 27.73 -10.51 -2.66
CA ASP A 94 27.21 -11.86 -2.40
C ASP A 94 25.83 -12.13 -3.00
N VAL A 95 25.13 -11.11 -3.55
CA VAL A 95 23.84 -11.32 -4.23
C VAL A 95 24.05 -12.21 -5.46
N PRO A 96 23.47 -13.43 -5.54
CA PRO A 96 23.86 -14.41 -6.56
C PRO A 96 23.42 -14.03 -7.98
N GLY A 97 22.24 -13.42 -8.10
CA GLY A 97 21.60 -13.10 -9.38
C GLY A 97 21.56 -11.60 -9.65
N PHE A 98 20.37 -11.12 -9.99
CA PHE A 98 20.17 -9.72 -10.30
C PHE A 98 20.32 -8.86 -9.03
N LYS A 99 21.18 -7.84 -9.12
CA LYS A 99 21.61 -7.01 -7.98
C LYS A 99 20.56 -6.01 -7.47
N TYR A 100 19.47 -5.83 -8.23
CA TYR A 100 18.43 -4.85 -7.94
C TYR A 100 17.07 -5.52 -7.77
N GLN A 101 16.22 -4.93 -6.95
CA GLN A 101 14.85 -5.33 -6.63
C GLN A 101 13.90 -4.13 -6.82
N GLY A 102 12.59 -4.41 -6.78
CA GLY A 102 11.55 -3.43 -7.00
C GLY A 102 10.42 -4.01 -7.87
N GLN A 103 9.18 -3.80 -7.45
CA GLN A 103 8.01 -4.44 -8.07
C GLN A 103 7.78 -4.00 -9.52
N ILE A 104 7.77 -2.68 -9.77
CA ILE A 104 7.51 -2.11 -11.11
C ILE A 104 8.82 -1.82 -11.83
N VAL A 105 9.73 -1.11 -11.16
CA VAL A 105 11.05 -0.77 -11.67
C VAL A 105 12.07 -1.39 -10.73
N GLN A 106 13.01 -2.17 -11.26
CA GLN A 106 14.05 -2.82 -10.47
C GLN A 106 15.28 -1.90 -10.36
N ASP A 107 15.15 -0.82 -9.61
CA ASP A 107 16.20 0.21 -9.43
C ASP A 107 16.82 0.23 -8.03
N GLN A 108 16.23 -0.47 -7.05
CA GLN A 108 16.73 -0.52 -5.69
C GLN A 108 17.75 -1.66 -5.51
N PRO A 109 19.00 -1.41 -5.08
CA PRO A 109 19.93 -2.50 -4.81
C PRO A 109 19.44 -3.33 -3.62
N VAL A 110 19.75 -4.63 -3.61
CA VAL A 110 19.45 -5.49 -2.44
C VAL A 110 20.17 -4.96 -1.19
N LEU A 111 21.43 -4.52 -1.36
CA LEU A 111 22.27 -3.82 -0.40
C LEU A 111 23.03 -2.71 -1.13
N ALA A 112 23.11 -1.51 -0.55
CA ALA A 112 23.88 -0.42 -1.15
C ALA A 112 25.39 -0.72 -1.15
N GLU A 113 26.04 -0.43 -2.27
CA GLU A 113 27.46 -0.73 -2.51
C GLU A 113 28.26 0.51 -2.90
N GLN A 114 27.74 1.33 -3.83
CA GLN A 114 28.44 2.49 -4.37
C GLN A 114 28.01 3.80 -3.68
N GLU A 115 26.73 3.90 -3.34
CA GLU A 115 26.11 5.12 -2.85
C GLU A 115 25.00 4.75 -1.88
N VAL A 116 24.91 5.51 -0.79
CA VAL A 116 23.74 5.58 0.08
C VAL A 116 22.88 6.73 -0.43
N ARG A 117 21.62 6.44 -0.73
CA ARG A 117 20.63 7.36 -1.30
C ARG A 117 19.56 7.79 -0.33
N TYR A 118 19.42 7.15 0.82
CA TYR A 118 18.50 7.57 1.86
C TYR A 118 18.98 7.19 3.26
N TRP A 119 18.43 7.88 4.25
CA TRP A 119 18.75 7.64 5.65
C TRP A 119 18.27 6.26 6.10
N GLY A 120 19.22 5.39 6.45
CA GLY A 120 18.95 4.03 6.91
C GLY A 120 19.11 2.95 5.85
N GLU A 121 19.69 3.24 4.68
CA GLU A 121 19.86 2.24 3.61
C GLU A 121 20.73 1.04 4.06
N PRO A 122 20.32 -0.21 3.77
CA PRO A 122 21.06 -1.40 4.17
C PRO A 122 22.29 -1.63 3.29
N VAL A 123 23.43 -2.00 3.89
CA VAL A 123 24.71 -2.21 3.17
C VAL A 123 25.35 -3.56 3.40
N ALA A 124 25.04 -4.22 4.52
CA ALA A 124 25.53 -5.55 4.81
C ALA A 124 24.56 -6.32 5.72
N LEU A 125 24.72 -7.64 5.74
CA LEU A 125 23.90 -8.57 6.51
C LEU A 125 24.78 -9.42 7.39
N VAL A 126 24.29 -9.79 8.57
CA VAL A 126 24.98 -10.69 9.50
C VAL A 126 24.05 -11.81 9.90
N ALA A 127 24.54 -13.05 9.95
CA ALA A 127 23.89 -14.16 10.65
C ALA A 127 24.75 -14.62 11.83
N ALA A 128 24.15 -14.75 13.01
CA ALA A 128 24.82 -15.21 14.22
C ALA A 128 23.94 -16.12 15.10
N GLU A 129 24.56 -16.81 16.06
CA GLU A 129 23.88 -17.77 16.94
C GLU A 129 22.88 -17.15 17.92
N SER A 130 23.02 -15.85 18.22
CA SER A 130 22.10 -15.11 19.09
C SER A 130 21.70 -13.77 18.45
N ARG A 131 20.54 -13.26 18.85
CA ARG A 131 20.02 -11.97 18.36
C ARG A 131 20.94 -10.82 18.74
N GLU A 132 21.50 -10.87 19.94
CA GLU A 132 22.41 -9.88 20.48
C GLU A 132 23.74 -9.90 19.71
N THR A 133 24.32 -11.09 19.49
CA THR A 133 25.55 -11.23 18.69
C THR A 133 25.36 -10.70 17.28
N ALA A 134 24.25 -11.03 16.61
CA ALA A 134 23.98 -10.57 15.25
C ALA A 134 23.97 -9.04 15.17
N ARG A 135 23.33 -8.37 16.14
CA ARG A 135 23.25 -6.90 16.20
C ARG A 135 24.59 -6.25 16.49
N VAL A 136 25.33 -6.75 17.49
CA VAL A 136 26.64 -6.20 17.83
C VAL A 136 27.61 -6.40 16.66
N ALA A 137 27.56 -7.55 15.99
CA ALA A 137 28.39 -7.81 14.81
C ALA A 137 28.00 -6.94 13.61
N ALA A 138 26.72 -6.66 13.38
CA ALA A 138 26.31 -5.72 12.35
C ALA A 138 26.89 -4.31 12.61
N GLU A 139 26.88 -3.84 13.87
CA GLU A 139 27.48 -2.56 14.26
C GLU A 139 29.02 -2.55 14.19
N ALA A 140 29.67 -3.72 14.25
CA ALA A 140 31.12 -3.84 14.13
C ALA A 140 31.63 -3.70 12.68
N ILE A 141 30.74 -3.76 11.68
CA ILE A 141 31.10 -3.53 10.27
C ILE A 141 31.47 -2.05 10.09
N ILE A 142 32.70 -1.81 9.63
CA ILE A 142 33.22 -0.47 9.40
C ILE A 142 32.75 -0.01 8.02
N THR A 143 32.18 1.19 7.97
CA THR A 143 31.65 1.80 6.74
C THR A 143 32.25 3.18 6.59
N ASP A 144 33.11 3.37 5.58
CA ASP A 144 33.67 4.66 5.22
C ASP A 144 32.81 5.28 4.11
N VAL A 145 32.17 6.40 4.43
CA VAL A 145 31.20 7.07 3.54
C VAL A 145 31.55 8.54 3.46
N GLU A 146 31.72 9.04 2.24
CA GLU A 146 31.86 10.46 1.94
C GLU A 146 30.45 11.08 1.81
N PRO A 147 30.03 11.99 2.70
CA PRO A 147 28.73 12.62 2.60
C PRO A 147 28.59 13.45 1.31
N LEU A 148 27.44 13.36 0.67
CA LEU A 148 27.07 14.16 -0.50
C LEU A 148 25.86 15.04 -0.16
N GLU A 149 25.67 16.13 -0.89
CA GLU A 149 24.51 17.00 -0.70
C GLU A 149 23.22 16.24 -1.10
N PRO A 150 22.24 16.09 -0.20
CA PRO A 150 21.03 15.35 -0.49
C PRO A 150 19.99 16.24 -1.21
N LEU A 151 19.42 15.71 -2.29
CA LEU A 151 18.28 16.32 -2.98
C LEU A 151 16.98 15.93 -2.28
N THR A 152 16.42 16.79 -1.44
CA THR A 152 15.22 16.47 -0.62
C THR A 152 13.99 17.30 -0.96
N ASN A 153 14.14 18.40 -1.70
CA ASN A 153 13.05 19.26 -2.15
C ASN A 153 12.47 18.77 -3.50
N LEU A 154 11.14 18.74 -3.59
CA LEU A 154 10.42 18.17 -4.74
C LEU A 154 10.52 19.05 -5.99
N GLU A 155 10.39 20.37 -5.83
CA GLU A 155 10.53 21.33 -6.93
C GLU A 155 11.93 21.31 -7.50
N GLU A 156 12.95 21.30 -6.65
CA GLU A 156 14.34 21.21 -7.07
C GLU A 156 14.62 19.90 -7.82
N ALA A 157 14.06 18.77 -7.35
CA ALA A 157 14.19 17.50 -8.04
C ALA A 157 13.54 17.54 -9.42
N LEU A 158 12.34 18.14 -9.52
CA LEU A 158 11.67 18.34 -10.80
C LEU A 158 12.51 19.22 -11.75
N ASP A 159 13.05 20.33 -11.27
CA ASP A 159 13.86 21.27 -12.06
C ASP A 159 15.16 20.62 -12.57
N ARG A 160 15.73 19.69 -11.79
CA ARG A 160 16.90 18.88 -12.17
C ARG A 160 16.56 17.73 -13.12
N GLY A 161 15.28 17.49 -13.41
CA GLY A 161 14.82 16.38 -14.27
C GLY A 161 14.85 15.02 -13.57
N GLU A 162 14.90 14.99 -12.24
CA GLU A 162 14.93 13.78 -11.41
C GLU A 162 13.54 13.20 -11.28
N VAL A 163 13.03 12.59 -12.37
CA VAL A 163 11.63 12.18 -12.51
C VAL A 163 11.54 10.68 -12.79
N PHE A 164 10.85 9.94 -11.93
CA PHE A 164 10.49 8.55 -12.19
C PHE A 164 9.40 8.45 -13.26
N ARG A 165 8.37 9.30 -13.15
CA ARG A 165 7.22 9.30 -14.06
C ARG A 165 6.64 10.70 -14.21
N HIS A 166 6.30 11.06 -15.45
CA HIS A 166 5.51 12.25 -15.77
C HIS A 166 4.26 11.82 -16.54
N MET A 167 3.11 12.39 -16.17
CA MET A 167 1.82 12.17 -16.82
C MET A 167 1.17 13.51 -17.14
N THR A 168 0.59 13.60 -18.33
CA THR A 168 -0.24 14.74 -18.73
C THR A 168 -1.62 14.23 -19.11
N VAL A 169 -2.67 14.76 -18.48
CA VAL A 169 -4.06 14.48 -18.83
C VAL A 169 -4.68 15.75 -19.39
N ARG A 170 -5.28 15.64 -20.58
CA ARG A 170 -6.05 16.71 -21.22
C ARG A 170 -7.41 16.15 -21.63
N ARG A 171 -8.49 16.80 -21.22
CA ARG A 171 -9.86 16.44 -21.62
C ARG A 171 -10.70 17.69 -21.81
N GLY A 172 -11.60 17.65 -22.78
CA GLY A 172 -12.51 18.76 -23.09
C GLY A 172 -11.88 19.84 -23.97
N ASP A 173 -12.50 21.01 -23.96
CA ASP A 173 -12.09 22.20 -24.70
C ASP A 173 -11.05 23.00 -23.88
N PRO A 174 -9.82 23.20 -24.41
CA PRO A 174 -8.79 23.95 -23.71
C PRO A 174 -9.11 25.44 -23.55
N ASP A 175 -10.05 26.00 -24.31
CA ASP A 175 -10.42 27.42 -24.29
C ASP A 175 -11.68 27.70 -23.46
N ALA A 176 -12.29 26.66 -22.89
CA ALA A 176 -13.46 26.80 -22.02
C ALA A 176 -13.05 27.26 -20.61
N HIS A 177 -13.62 28.40 -20.19
CA HIS A 177 -13.33 29.04 -18.91
C HIS A 177 -14.60 29.36 -18.13
N GLY A 178 -14.53 29.22 -16.80
CA GLY A 178 -15.59 29.62 -15.87
C GLY A 178 -15.52 31.11 -15.52
N THR A 179 -16.62 31.66 -15.00
CA THR A 179 -16.68 33.06 -14.54
C THR A 179 -16.17 33.23 -13.11
N VAL A 180 -16.21 32.16 -12.30
CA VAL A 180 -15.71 32.13 -10.92
C VAL A 180 -14.50 31.23 -10.84
N VAL A 181 -13.40 31.74 -10.28
CA VAL A 181 -12.09 31.07 -10.27
C VAL A 181 -11.53 31.07 -8.87
N VAL A 182 -11.07 29.90 -8.41
CA VAL A 182 -10.31 29.76 -7.16
C VAL A 182 -9.01 28.99 -7.40
N GLU A 183 -7.94 29.43 -6.75
CA GLU A 183 -6.61 28.82 -6.83
C GLU A 183 -6.07 28.48 -5.44
N GLY A 184 -5.35 27.37 -5.35
CA GLY A 184 -4.74 26.93 -4.11
C GLY A 184 -3.51 26.07 -4.33
N TYR A 185 -2.59 26.14 -3.37
CA TYR A 185 -1.45 25.26 -3.25
C TYR A 185 -1.57 24.47 -1.94
N TYR A 186 -1.36 23.17 -2.03
CA TYR A 186 -1.64 22.21 -0.97
C TYR A 186 -0.47 21.26 -0.82
N GLU A 187 -0.08 20.99 0.42
CA GLU A 187 0.99 20.07 0.76
C GLU A 187 0.47 18.95 1.67
N THR A 188 0.94 17.73 1.44
CA THR A 188 0.78 16.64 2.40
C THR A 188 2.14 16.04 2.72
N PRO A 189 2.46 15.78 4.01
CA PRO A 189 3.74 15.17 4.37
C PRO A 189 3.77 13.69 3.97
N SER A 190 4.96 13.10 3.99
CA SER A 190 5.09 11.65 4.02
C SER A 190 4.47 11.07 5.30
N VAL A 191 3.85 9.89 5.20
CA VAL A 191 3.17 9.23 6.32
C VAL A 191 3.61 7.77 6.40
N ASP A 192 3.96 7.33 7.61
CA ASP A 192 4.26 5.94 7.91
C ASP A 192 2.98 5.13 8.22
N GLN A 193 2.94 3.89 7.75
CA GLN A 193 1.83 2.95 7.94
C GLN A 193 1.72 2.48 9.39
N ALA A 194 2.83 2.49 10.13
CA ALA A 194 3.02 2.09 11.52
C ALA A 194 2.27 0.79 11.88
N PRO A 195 2.41 -0.30 11.10
CA PRO A 195 1.76 -1.56 11.42
C PRO A 195 2.23 -2.06 12.79
N LEU A 196 1.33 -2.61 13.60
CA LEU A 196 1.63 -3.01 14.97
C LEU A 196 2.70 -4.11 15.01
N GLY A 197 2.60 -5.09 14.11
CA GLY A 197 3.69 -6.05 13.86
C GLY A 197 4.78 -5.38 13.02
N THR A 198 6.02 -5.40 13.51
CA THR A 198 7.19 -4.99 12.71
C THR A 198 7.55 -6.06 11.67
N GLU A 199 8.44 -5.72 10.76
CA GLU A 199 8.99 -6.65 9.78
C GLU A 199 9.72 -7.78 10.51
N ALA A 200 9.26 -9.01 10.25
CA ALA A 200 9.88 -10.22 10.71
C ALA A 200 9.67 -11.32 9.69
N GLY A 201 10.62 -12.23 9.60
CA GLY A 201 10.52 -13.39 8.72
C GLY A 201 11.48 -14.51 9.12
N LEU A 202 11.22 -15.69 8.57
CA LEU A 202 12.03 -16.90 8.75
C LEU A 202 12.29 -17.51 7.37
N ALA A 203 13.55 -17.72 7.02
CA ALA A 203 13.94 -18.49 5.84
C ALA A 203 14.55 -19.83 6.27
N ILE A 204 14.14 -20.91 5.62
CA ILE A 204 14.56 -22.28 5.90
C ILE A 204 15.13 -22.88 4.61
N PRO A 205 16.42 -23.20 4.54
CA PRO A 205 16.97 -23.92 3.40
C PRO A 205 16.36 -25.31 3.29
N ASP A 206 16.05 -25.75 2.07
CA ASP A 206 15.39 -27.04 1.84
C ASP A 206 16.35 -28.24 1.79
N GLY A 207 17.66 -27.98 1.93
CA GLY A 207 18.72 -28.99 1.88
C GLY A 207 19.13 -29.43 0.47
N SER A 208 18.45 -28.94 -0.57
CA SER A 208 18.71 -29.23 -1.99
C SER A 208 19.10 -27.99 -2.81
N GLY A 209 19.38 -26.88 -2.13
CA GLY A 209 19.78 -25.60 -2.73
C GLY A 209 18.63 -24.60 -2.91
N GLY A 210 17.42 -24.93 -2.47
CA GLY A 210 16.28 -24.03 -2.40
C GLY A 210 15.99 -23.50 -0.99
N VAL A 211 14.92 -22.73 -0.86
CA VAL A 211 14.52 -22.05 0.37
C VAL A 211 13.00 -21.92 0.51
N ASP A 212 12.51 -22.23 1.71
CA ASP A 212 11.16 -21.91 2.18
C ASP A 212 11.20 -20.61 2.99
N LEU A 213 10.50 -19.58 2.50
CA LEU A 213 10.42 -18.26 3.12
C LEU A 213 9.05 -18.05 3.75
N TYR A 214 9.05 -17.61 5.01
CA TYR A 214 7.89 -17.18 5.77
C TYR A 214 8.02 -15.68 6.06
N PRO A 215 7.53 -14.80 5.17
CA PRO A 215 7.81 -13.37 5.26
C PRO A 215 6.63 -12.54 5.76
N PRO A 216 6.85 -11.24 6.04
CA PRO A 216 5.77 -10.30 6.30
C PRO A 216 5.24 -9.73 4.96
N SER A 217 4.41 -10.49 4.23
CA SER A 217 4.00 -10.16 2.84
C SER A 217 2.49 -9.99 2.62
N GLN A 218 2.11 -9.04 1.76
CA GLN A 218 0.76 -8.91 1.20
C GLN A 218 0.61 -9.63 -0.16
N TRP A 219 1.69 -9.93 -0.86
CA TRP A 219 1.66 -10.48 -2.22
C TRP A 219 2.83 -11.44 -2.49
N ILE A 220 2.68 -12.66 -1.99
CA ILE A 220 3.76 -13.66 -1.99
C ILE A 220 4.26 -14.05 -3.39
N HIS A 221 3.41 -13.98 -4.43
CA HIS A 221 3.79 -14.33 -5.80
C HIS A 221 4.67 -13.27 -6.45
N VAL A 222 4.38 -11.99 -6.24
CA VAL A 222 5.23 -10.89 -6.70
C VAL A 222 6.56 -10.86 -5.94
N ASP A 223 6.54 -11.21 -4.65
CA ASP A 223 7.78 -11.39 -3.88
C ASP A 223 8.62 -12.53 -4.44
N HIS A 224 7.97 -13.67 -4.75
CA HIS A 224 8.60 -14.85 -5.31
C HIS A 224 9.33 -14.53 -6.62
N GLU A 225 8.69 -13.83 -7.56
CA GLU A 225 9.32 -13.43 -8.84
C GLU A 225 10.58 -12.57 -8.64
N GLN A 226 10.56 -11.67 -7.66
CA GLN A 226 11.72 -10.84 -7.33
C GLN A 226 12.83 -11.69 -6.67
N LEU A 227 12.47 -12.58 -5.75
CA LEU A 227 13.41 -13.46 -5.04
C LEU A 227 14.13 -14.41 -5.98
N VAL A 228 13.40 -15.10 -6.87
CA VAL A 228 13.96 -16.01 -7.89
C VAL A 228 15.06 -15.31 -8.68
N ARG A 229 14.79 -14.08 -9.13
CA ARG A 229 15.73 -13.25 -9.91
C ARG A 229 16.97 -12.84 -9.12
N CYS A 230 16.80 -12.38 -7.88
CA CYS A 230 17.92 -11.92 -7.05
C CYS A 230 18.78 -13.08 -6.53
N LEU A 231 18.17 -14.24 -6.27
CA LEU A 231 18.85 -15.42 -5.74
C LEU A 231 19.46 -16.32 -6.83
N ALA A 232 19.17 -16.05 -8.11
CA ALA A 232 19.57 -16.89 -9.24
C ALA A 232 19.17 -18.37 -9.06
N LEU A 233 17.95 -18.59 -8.56
CA LEU A 233 17.36 -19.91 -8.37
C LEU A 233 16.27 -20.17 -9.41
N ASP A 234 15.96 -21.44 -9.64
CA ASP A 234 14.77 -21.80 -10.41
C ASP A 234 13.49 -21.52 -9.58
N PRO A 235 12.36 -21.18 -10.22
CA PRO A 235 11.10 -20.87 -9.53
C PRO A 235 10.69 -21.88 -8.45
N GLU A 236 10.85 -23.17 -8.71
CA GLU A 236 10.44 -24.26 -7.81
C GLU A 236 11.34 -24.40 -6.57
N GLN A 237 12.55 -23.83 -6.62
CA GLN A 237 13.49 -23.81 -5.51
C GLN A 237 13.17 -22.72 -4.49
N VAL A 238 12.25 -21.80 -4.79
CA VAL A 238 11.79 -20.76 -3.87
C VAL A 238 10.32 -21.00 -3.55
N ARG A 239 9.99 -21.16 -2.28
CA ARG A 239 8.60 -21.31 -1.82
C ARG A 239 8.30 -20.22 -0.81
N VAL A 240 7.32 -19.37 -1.10
CA VAL A 240 6.91 -18.28 -0.21
C VAL A 240 5.59 -18.63 0.44
N HIS A 241 5.56 -18.60 1.77
CA HIS A 241 4.44 -19.05 2.58
C HIS A 241 3.68 -17.86 3.15
N PRO A 242 2.33 -17.80 3.06
CA PRO A 242 1.55 -16.85 3.84
C PRO A 242 1.83 -16.99 5.35
N THR A 243 1.86 -15.87 6.07
CA THR A 243 2.13 -15.87 7.52
C THR A 243 1.11 -15.04 8.30
N GLY A 244 1.15 -15.14 9.63
CA GLY A 244 0.35 -14.29 10.51
C GLY A 244 0.87 -12.85 10.57
N LEU A 245 0.05 -11.89 10.15
CA LEU A 245 0.44 -10.49 9.95
C LEU A 245 -0.21 -9.54 10.96
N GLY A 246 0.61 -8.68 11.58
CA GLY A 246 0.18 -7.66 12.54
C GLY A 246 -0.23 -6.32 11.92
N GLY A 247 -1.03 -6.35 10.84
CA GLY A 247 -1.39 -5.18 10.02
C GLY A 247 -0.34 -4.83 8.98
N ALA A 248 -0.71 -4.24 7.83
CA ALA A 248 0.22 -3.98 6.72
C ALA A 248 -0.01 -2.62 6.05
N PHE A 249 -1.26 -2.32 5.67
CA PHE A 249 -1.68 -1.02 5.14
C PHE A 249 -0.94 -0.57 3.87
N GLY A 250 -0.36 -1.50 3.10
CA GLY A 250 0.41 -1.27 1.88
C GLY A 250 1.91 -1.50 2.05
N SER A 251 2.47 -1.35 3.26
CA SER A 251 3.93 -1.41 3.48
C SER A 251 4.56 -2.79 3.29
N ARG A 252 3.74 -3.82 3.04
CA ARG A 252 4.18 -5.21 2.84
C ARG A 252 3.87 -5.72 1.43
N GLU A 253 3.58 -4.81 0.50
CA GLU A 253 3.55 -5.10 -0.94
C GLU A 253 4.96 -5.06 -1.54
N ASP A 254 5.84 -4.21 -0.99
CA ASP A 254 7.24 -4.10 -1.38
C ASP A 254 8.16 -4.98 -0.51
N LEU A 255 9.27 -5.45 -1.09
CA LEU A 255 10.26 -6.24 -0.36
C LEU A 255 10.97 -5.40 0.72
N SER A 256 11.02 -5.93 1.94
CA SER A 256 11.85 -5.40 3.03
C SER A 256 13.07 -6.29 3.30
N LEU A 257 12.90 -7.35 4.10
CA LEU A 257 13.96 -8.24 4.57
C LEU A 257 13.99 -9.61 3.86
N HIS A 258 13.16 -9.80 2.84
CA HIS A 258 12.92 -11.11 2.19
C HIS A 258 14.20 -11.67 1.55
N THR A 259 14.81 -10.89 0.64
CA THR A 259 16.04 -11.28 -0.05
C THR A 259 17.18 -11.49 0.93
N HIS A 260 17.25 -10.63 1.97
CA HIS A 260 18.28 -10.70 3.02
C HIS A 260 18.22 -12.02 3.80
N LEU A 261 17.02 -12.43 4.20
CA LEU A 261 16.78 -13.70 4.87
C LEU A 261 17.23 -14.89 4.02
N CYS A 262 16.79 -14.93 2.76
CA CYS A 262 17.12 -16.03 1.86
C CYS A 262 18.63 -16.13 1.60
N MET A 263 19.31 -15.00 1.38
CA MET A 263 20.76 -14.97 1.20
C MET A 263 21.51 -15.54 2.41
N LEU A 264 21.16 -15.11 3.63
CA LEU A 264 21.79 -15.61 4.85
C LEU A 264 21.50 -17.11 5.07
N ALA A 265 20.26 -17.55 4.81
CA ALA A 265 19.86 -18.94 4.98
C ALA A 265 20.60 -19.86 4.01
N LEU A 266 20.61 -19.50 2.71
CA LEU A 266 21.31 -20.27 1.68
C LEU A 266 22.83 -20.29 1.90
N ARG A 267 23.42 -19.17 2.32
CA ARG A 267 24.86 -19.10 2.61
C ARG A 267 25.27 -19.99 3.78
N THR A 268 24.45 -20.03 4.83
CA THR A 268 24.78 -20.76 6.07
C THR A 268 24.31 -22.22 6.04
N GLY A 269 23.41 -22.58 5.13
CA GLY A 269 22.73 -23.87 5.13
C GLY A 269 21.87 -24.10 6.36
N ARG A 270 21.52 -23.04 7.10
CA ARG A 270 20.76 -23.09 8.35
C ARG A 270 19.54 -22.16 8.26
N PRO A 271 18.46 -22.44 9.00
CA PRO A 271 17.36 -21.50 9.09
C PRO A 271 17.81 -20.15 9.67
N VAL A 272 17.29 -19.04 9.15
CA VAL A 272 17.62 -17.69 9.62
C VAL A 272 16.35 -16.93 9.91
N LYS A 273 16.30 -16.30 11.09
CA LYS A 273 15.20 -15.41 11.51
C LYS A 273 15.67 -13.97 11.62
N MET A 274 14.90 -13.04 11.08
CA MET A 274 15.11 -11.59 11.23
C MET A 274 13.87 -10.96 11.86
N VAL A 275 14.08 -10.02 12.79
CA VAL A 275 13.01 -9.24 13.44
C VAL A 275 13.50 -7.83 13.66
N TYR A 276 12.98 -6.89 12.86
CA TYR A 276 13.27 -5.47 13.00
C TYR A 276 12.70 -4.91 14.30
N SER A 277 13.47 -4.02 14.94
CA SER A 277 12.92 -3.13 15.94
C SER A 277 11.91 -2.16 15.33
N ARG A 278 11.14 -1.46 16.17
CA ARG A 278 10.27 -0.37 15.70
C ARG A 278 11.04 0.73 14.98
N PHE A 279 12.24 1.05 15.45
CA PHE A 279 13.11 2.03 14.80
C PHE A 279 13.53 1.56 13.39
N GLU A 280 14.00 0.32 13.26
CA GLU A 280 14.34 -0.26 11.95
C GLU A 280 13.12 -0.36 11.02
N SER A 281 11.94 -0.65 11.56
CA SER A 281 10.69 -0.64 10.81
C SER A 281 10.44 0.74 10.18
N PHE A 282 10.51 1.83 10.96
CA PHE A 282 10.31 3.18 10.43
C PHE A 282 11.25 3.59 9.29
N ILE A 283 12.36 2.90 9.05
CA ILE A 283 13.28 3.17 7.92
C ILE A 283 13.37 2.03 6.90
N GLY A 284 12.88 0.84 7.25
CA GLY A 284 13.08 -0.38 6.48
C GLY A 284 12.00 -0.66 5.45
N HIS A 285 10.84 0.01 5.54
CA HIS A 285 9.73 -0.10 4.59
C HIS A 285 9.36 1.25 3.98
N VAL A 286 8.69 1.19 2.83
CA VAL A 286 8.24 2.35 2.05
C VAL A 286 7.22 3.24 2.77
N LYS A 287 7.16 4.54 2.47
CA LYS A 287 6.16 5.46 3.05
C LYS A 287 5.08 5.85 2.06
N ARG A 288 4.01 6.49 2.54
CA ARG A 288 3.16 7.29 1.64
C ARG A 288 3.97 8.45 1.08
N HIS A 289 3.82 8.68 -0.23
CA HIS A 289 4.35 9.85 -0.92
C HIS A 289 3.90 11.15 -0.26
N GLY A 290 4.86 11.98 0.13
CA GLY A 290 4.61 13.41 0.29
C GLY A 290 4.20 14.02 -1.05
N ALA A 291 3.42 15.09 -1.02
CA ALA A 291 2.86 15.68 -2.23
C ALA A 291 2.78 17.19 -2.13
N HIS A 292 3.19 17.86 -3.21
CA HIS A 292 2.97 19.28 -3.47
C HIS A 292 1.99 19.41 -4.63
N MET A 293 0.91 20.16 -4.43
CA MET A 293 -0.21 20.18 -5.38
C MET A 293 -0.72 21.59 -5.58
N TRP A 294 -0.67 22.08 -6.81
CA TRP A 294 -1.34 23.31 -7.22
C TRP A 294 -2.64 22.97 -7.95
N TYR A 295 -3.69 23.75 -7.70
CA TYR A 295 -4.98 23.61 -8.36
C TYR A 295 -5.57 24.97 -8.74
N ARG A 296 -6.31 24.99 -9.85
CA ARG A 296 -7.28 26.02 -10.23
C ARG A 296 -8.62 25.35 -10.56
N HIS A 297 -9.67 25.72 -9.83
CA HIS A 297 -11.04 25.33 -10.16
C HIS A 297 -11.79 26.53 -10.73
N GLU A 298 -12.50 26.32 -11.82
CA GLU A 298 -13.35 27.30 -12.46
C GLU A 298 -14.78 26.77 -12.55
N SER A 299 -15.75 27.60 -12.18
CA SER A 299 -17.18 27.31 -12.33
C SER A 299 -17.91 28.45 -13.02
N ASP A 300 -19.14 28.19 -13.45
CA ASP A 300 -20.11 29.25 -13.71
C ASP A 300 -20.64 29.86 -12.39
N GLU A 301 -21.48 30.90 -12.50
CA GLU A 301 -22.12 31.55 -11.34
C GLU A 301 -23.13 30.62 -10.62
N ASP A 302 -23.57 29.58 -11.31
CA ASP A 302 -24.43 28.53 -10.77
C ASP A 302 -23.61 27.44 -10.05
N GLY A 303 -22.29 27.53 -9.98
CA GLY A 303 -21.44 26.55 -9.31
C GLY A 303 -21.30 25.21 -10.05
N ASN A 304 -21.62 25.14 -11.34
CA ASN A 304 -21.23 23.98 -12.16
C ASN A 304 -19.75 24.11 -12.53
N LEU A 305 -18.96 23.08 -12.27
CA LEU A 305 -17.55 23.07 -12.66
C LEU A 305 -17.43 23.13 -14.19
N VAL A 306 -16.65 24.09 -14.66
CA VAL A 306 -16.34 24.31 -16.07
C VAL A 306 -14.96 23.75 -16.39
N ARG A 307 -13.97 24.05 -15.54
CA ARG A 307 -12.58 23.65 -15.77
C ARG A 307 -11.83 23.36 -14.48
N VAL A 308 -11.00 22.33 -14.48
CA VAL A 308 -10.02 22.07 -13.42
C VAL A 308 -8.63 21.91 -14.01
N ASP A 309 -7.71 22.79 -13.58
CA ASP A 309 -6.28 22.67 -13.87
C ASP A 309 -5.54 22.26 -12.59
N ALA A 310 -4.59 21.34 -12.71
CA ALA A 310 -3.81 20.90 -11.56
C ALA A 310 -2.37 20.51 -11.94
N LYS A 311 -1.44 20.77 -11.02
CA LYS A 311 -0.06 20.26 -11.07
C LYS A 311 0.22 19.51 -9.78
N LEU A 312 0.62 18.25 -9.89
CA LEU A 312 0.93 17.36 -8.77
C LEU A 312 2.41 16.99 -8.84
N ILE A 313 3.12 17.10 -7.72
CA ILE A 313 4.49 16.61 -7.56
C ILE A 313 4.49 15.67 -6.36
N LEU A 314 4.74 14.38 -6.59
CA LEU A 314 4.82 13.35 -5.56
C LEU A 314 6.29 13.01 -5.28
N ASP A 315 6.62 12.91 -4.01
CA ASP A 315 7.94 12.45 -3.56
C ASP A 315 8.04 10.92 -3.64
N GLY A 316 8.74 10.40 -4.63
CA GLY A 316 9.01 8.97 -4.76
C GLY A 316 10.08 8.45 -3.80
N GLY A 317 10.87 9.35 -3.18
CA GLY A 317 12.08 8.97 -2.45
C GLY A 317 13.19 8.48 -3.37
N ALA A 318 14.11 7.70 -2.80
CA ALA A 318 15.34 7.26 -3.47
C ALA A 318 15.14 6.24 -4.61
N TYR A 319 14.05 5.46 -4.58
CA TYR A 319 13.79 4.35 -5.51
C TYR A 319 12.32 4.29 -5.89
N ALA A 320 12.04 3.80 -7.11
CA ALA A 320 10.74 3.92 -7.71
C ALA A 320 9.65 3.08 -7.01
N ASN A 321 9.91 1.83 -6.63
CA ASN A 321 8.90 0.91 -6.06
C ASN A 321 7.55 1.00 -6.82
N THR A 322 6.44 1.19 -6.09
CA THR A 322 5.08 1.37 -6.65
C THR A 322 4.73 2.82 -7.02
N THR A 323 5.68 3.76 -6.96
CA THR A 323 5.47 5.20 -7.22
C THR A 323 4.80 5.48 -8.55
N HIS A 324 5.12 4.72 -9.60
CA HIS A 324 4.52 4.87 -10.92
C HIS A 324 2.99 4.71 -10.87
N ALA A 325 2.51 3.67 -10.18
CA ALA A 325 1.09 3.39 -10.06
C ALA A 325 0.39 4.37 -9.09
N VAL A 326 1.08 4.81 -8.04
CA VAL A 326 0.56 5.82 -7.11
C VAL A 326 0.33 7.17 -7.82
N LEU A 327 1.28 7.61 -8.66
CA LEU A 327 1.12 8.83 -9.46
C LEU A 327 -0.07 8.73 -10.42
N ALA A 328 -0.24 7.57 -11.08
CA ALA A 328 -1.35 7.36 -11.98
C ALA A 328 -2.69 7.56 -11.26
N ASN A 329 -2.88 6.91 -10.10
CA ASN A 329 -4.10 7.05 -9.32
C ASN A 329 -4.31 8.47 -8.80
N ALA A 330 -3.27 9.13 -8.29
CA ALA A 330 -3.38 10.54 -7.89
C ALA A 330 -3.88 11.40 -9.08
N THR A 331 -3.29 11.21 -10.26
CA THR A 331 -3.65 11.94 -11.49
C THR A 331 -5.08 11.64 -11.95
N TYR A 332 -5.52 10.39 -11.85
CA TYR A 332 -6.88 9.96 -12.23
C TYR A 332 -7.95 10.53 -11.32
N PHE A 333 -7.68 10.67 -10.02
CA PHE A 333 -8.67 11.16 -9.05
C PHE A 333 -8.52 12.63 -8.68
N THR A 334 -7.69 13.39 -9.42
CA THR A 334 -7.45 14.83 -9.26
C THR A 334 -8.73 15.66 -9.11
N VAL A 335 -9.80 15.34 -9.83
CA VAL A 335 -11.05 16.12 -9.82
C VAL A 335 -12.07 15.58 -8.81
N GLY A 336 -11.75 14.47 -8.12
CA GLY A 336 -12.65 13.84 -7.18
C GLY A 336 -13.91 13.26 -7.83
N PRO A 337 -14.98 13.03 -7.05
CA PRO A 337 -16.22 12.46 -7.53
C PRO A 337 -17.12 13.49 -8.27
N TYR A 338 -16.53 14.47 -8.94
CA TYR A 338 -17.23 15.61 -9.52
C TYR A 338 -17.18 15.63 -11.06
N ARG A 339 -18.30 15.96 -11.69
CA ARG A 339 -18.39 16.25 -13.11
C ARG A 339 -17.60 17.52 -13.40
N CYS A 340 -16.68 17.43 -14.35
CA CYS A 340 -16.04 18.58 -14.96
C CYS A 340 -15.78 18.26 -16.44
N PRO A 341 -16.26 19.08 -17.39
CA PRO A 341 -16.11 18.80 -18.81
C PRO A 341 -14.67 19.01 -19.30
N ASN A 342 -13.93 19.96 -18.70
CA ASN A 342 -12.62 20.37 -19.16
C ASN A 342 -11.56 20.22 -18.06
N THR A 343 -10.46 19.54 -18.35
CA THR A 343 -9.40 19.33 -17.37
C THR A 343 -8.02 19.35 -17.99
N PHE A 344 -7.07 19.96 -17.28
CA PHE A 344 -5.65 19.85 -17.58
C PHE A 344 -4.86 19.46 -16.32
N VAL A 345 -4.25 18.28 -16.32
CA VAL A 345 -3.49 17.79 -15.16
C VAL A 345 -2.08 17.43 -15.59
N GLU A 346 -1.09 17.94 -14.86
CA GLU A 346 0.30 17.51 -14.94
C GLU A 346 0.68 16.81 -13.62
N GLY A 347 1.06 15.54 -13.69
CA GLY A 347 1.51 14.76 -12.55
C GLY A 347 2.97 14.35 -12.71
N TYR A 348 3.79 14.62 -11.69
CA TYR A 348 5.18 14.21 -11.62
C TYR A 348 5.40 13.37 -10.38
N ALA A 349 6.15 12.27 -10.52
CA ALA A 349 6.77 11.60 -9.40
C ALA A 349 8.28 11.78 -9.49
N VAL A 350 8.86 12.43 -8.49
CA VAL A 350 10.27 12.82 -8.49
C VAL A 350 11.11 11.87 -7.64
N ARG A 351 12.39 11.74 -8.00
CA ARG A 351 13.42 11.05 -7.21
C ARG A 351 14.07 12.05 -6.26
N THR A 352 14.14 11.68 -4.99
CA THR A 352 14.78 12.47 -3.94
C THR A 352 15.67 11.55 -3.08
N ASN A 353 16.42 12.11 -2.14
CA ASN A 353 17.12 11.36 -1.10
C ASN A 353 16.28 11.17 0.17
N ASN A 354 14.97 11.42 0.10
CA ASN A 354 14.03 11.06 1.17
C ASN A 354 13.83 9.52 1.19
N PRO A 355 13.34 8.95 2.31
CA PRO A 355 13.04 7.53 2.38
C PRO A 355 12.12 7.08 1.22
N PRO A 356 12.35 5.90 0.62
CA PRO A 356 11.53 5.40 -0.48
C PRO A 356 10.05 5.43 -0.16
N SER A 357 9.24 5.87 -1.11
CA SER A 357 7.78 5.84 -1.01
C SER A 357 7.21 4.70 -1.84
N GLY A 358 5.99 4.28 -1.50
CA GLY A 358 5.33 3.12 -2.09
C GLY A 358 3.89 3.02 -1.63
N ALA A 359 3.40 1.79 -1.52
CA ALA A 359 1.99 1.56 -1.27
C ALA A 359 1.57 2.01 0.15
N MET A 360 0.50 2.80 0.22
CA MET A 360 -0.26 3.02 1.45
C MET A 360 -1.75 3.12 1.15
N ARG A 361 -2.60 2.57 2.03
CA ARG A 361 -4.07 2.58 1.91
C ARG A 361 -4.62 3.90 1.34
N GLY A 362 -5.30 3.82 0.20
CA GLY A 362 -5.77 4.97 -0.59
C GLY A 362 -5.00 5.11 -1.91
N PHE A 363 -3.68 4.87 -1.89
CA PHE A 363 -2.83 4.69 -3.07
C PHE A 363 -2.92 5.88 -4.05
N GLY A 364 -2.47 7.06 -3.61
CA GLY A 364 -2.47 8.31 -4.38
C GLY A 364 -3.76 9.13 -4.27
N ALA A 365 -4.92 8.47 -4.16
CA ALA A 365 -6.23 9.14 -4.13
C ALA A 365 -6.43 10.06 -2.92
N ASN A 366 -5.82 9.73 -1.77
CA ASN A 366 -6.00 10.51 -0.55
C ASN A 366 -5.31 11.89 -0.60
N GLN A 367 -4.14 11.97 -1.25
CA GLN A 367 -3.42 13.23 -1.40
C GLN A 367 -4.26 14.23 -2.19
N VAL A 368 -4.74 13.83 -3.37
CA VAL A 368 -5.59 14.70 -4.20
C VAL A 368 -6.95 14.96 -3.55
N CYS A 369 -7.50 14.01 -2.79
CA CYS A 369 -8.74 14.22 -2.02
C CYS A 369 -8.68 15.42 -1.08
N PHE A 370 -7.56 15.61 -0.39
CA PHE A 370 -7.38 16.81 0.43
C PHE A 370 -7.45 18.09 -0.42
N ALA A 371 -6.72 18.12 -1.54
CA ALA A 371 -6.61 19.31 -2.36
C ALA A 371 -7.91 19.68 -3.09
N TYR A 372 -8.59 18.74 -3.74
CA TYR A 372 -9.83 19.06 -4.47
C TYR A 372 -10.99 19.38 -3.52
N GLU A 373 -11.08 18.73 -2.34
CA GLU A 373 -12.12 19.07 -1.37
C GLU A 373 -11.92 20.46 -0.77
N ALA A 374 -10.66 20.84 -0.51
CA ALA A 374 -10.34 22.21 -0.10
C ALA A 374 -10.70 23.23 -1.19
N GLN A 375 -10.50 22.89 -2.48
CA GLN A 375 -10.94 23.73 -3.59
C GLN A 375 -12.47 23.84 -3.67
N MET A 376 -13.19 22.75 -3.43
CA MET A 376 -14.67 22.78 -3.40
C MET A 376 -15.18 23.69 -2.28
N ASP A 377 -14.57 23.69 -1.09
CA ASP A 377 -14.95 24.61 -0.01
C ASP A 377 -14.67 26.07 -0.38
N ARG A 378 -13.48 26.36 -0.94
CA ARG A 378 -13.13 27.73 -1.38
C ARG A 378 -14.05 28.25 -2.49
N LEU A 379 -14.43 27.36 -3.41
CA LEU A 379 -15.37 27.69 -4.47
C LEU A 379 -16.77 27.96 -3.90
N ALA A 380 -17.23 27.14 -2.95
CA ALA A 380 -18.51 27.36 -2.26
C ALA A 380 -18.53 28.71 -1.52
N ASP A 381 -17.47 29.04 -0.80
CA ASP A 381 -17.32 30.32 -0.09
C ASP A 381 -17.37 31.50 -1.08
N THR A 382 -16.67 31.39 -2.22
CA THR A 382 -16.61 32.44 -3.25
C THR A 382 -17.97 32.65 -3.92
N LEU A 383 -18.73 31.58 -4.12
CA LEU A 383 -20.08 31.61 -4.68
C LEU A 383 -21.16 31.99 -3.65
N GLY A 384 -20.83 32.01 -2.35
CA GLY A 384 -21.83 32.12 -1.28
C GLY A 384 -22.80 30.93 -1.24
N MET A 385 -22.36 29.76 -1.67
CA MET A 385 -23.14 28.52 -1.72
C MET A 385 -22.89 27.64 -0.49
N ASN A 386 -23.88 26.83 -0.11
CA ASN A 386 -23.64 25.78 0.87
C ASN A 386 -22.62 24.76 0.30
N PRO A 387 -21.56 24.39 1.04
CA PRO A 387 -20.54 23.47 0.56
C PRO A 387 -21.05 22.09 0.13
N LEU A 388 -22.12 21.57 0.75
CA LEU A 388 -22.72 20.29 0.38
C LEU A 388 -23.60 20.42 -0.87
N ASP A 389 -24.29 21.55 -1.05
CA ASP A 389 -25.10 21.81 -2.25
C ASP A 389 -24.23 21.92 -3.50
N LEU A 390 -23.06 22.59 -3.40
CA LEU A 390 -22.09 22.68 -4.50
C LEU A 390 -21.57 21.28 -4.91
N ARG A 391 -21.24 20.44 -3.92
CA ARG A 391 -20.81 19.06 -4.15
C ARG A 391 -21.90 18.22 -4.78
N LEU A 392 -23.14 18.32 -4.29
CA LEU A 392 -24.29 17.63 -4.87
C LEU A 392 -24.56 18.03 -6.32
N ARG A 393 -24.43 19.32 -6.63
CA ARG A 393 -24.61 19.85 -7.98
C ARG A 393 -23.63 19.22 -8.97
N ASN A 394 -22.39 18.98 -8.53
CA ASN A 394 -21.34 18.40 -9.37
C ASN A 394 -21.19 16.88 -9.23
N ALA A 395 -21.84 16.23 -8.26
CA ALA A 395 -21.65 14.81 -7.94
C ALA A 395 -21.88 13.87 -9.13
N LEU A 396 -20.88 13.07 -9.49
CA LEU A 396 -20.95 12.04 -10.54
C LEU A 396 -22.05 11.01 -10.26
N LYS A 397 -22.62 10.46 -11.34
CA LYS A 397 -23.62 9.38 -11.34
C LYS A 397 -23.34 8.39 -12.49
N PRO A 398 -23.96 7.19 -12.48
CA PRO A 398 -23.89 6.29 -13.63
C PRO A 398 -24.28 6.99 -14.94
N GLY A 399 -23.52 6.71 -16.01
CA GLY A 399 -23.59 7.36 -17.33
C GLY A 399 -22.72 8.63 -17.46
N ASP A 400 -22.28 9.22 -16.34
CA ASP A 400 -21.25 10.26 -16.39
C ASP A 400 -19.88 9.64 -16.70
N HIS A 401 -18.92 10.50 -17.02
CA HIS A 401 -17.53 10.10 -17.30
C HIS A 401 -16.61 10.75 -16.26
N LEU A 402 -15.60 10.01 -15.80
CA LEU A 402 -14.53 10.57 -14.98
C LEU A 402 -13.89 11.75 -15.70
N ALA A 403 -13.75 12.88 -14.98
CA ALA A 403 -13.31 14.14 -15.57
C ALA A 403 -11.90 14.09 -16.18
N THR A 404 -11.07 13.15 -15.72
CA THR A 404 -9.68 12.96 -16.15
C THR A 404 -9.58 11.87 -17.23
N THR A 405 -9.80 10.61 -16.87
CA THR A 405 -9.62 9.45 -17.75
C THR A 405 -10.67 9.35 -18.84
N GLY A 406 -11.80 10.05 -18.69
CA GLY A 406 -12.96 9.90 -19.58
C GLY A 406 -13.63 8.53 -19.47
N GLN A 407 -13.28 7.70 -18.48
CA GLN A 407 -13.94 6.42 -18.27
C GLN A 407 -15.41 6.64 -17.91
N GLU A 408 -16.31 6.01 -18.67
CA GLU A 408 -17.74 5.99 -18.35
C GLU A 408 -17.98 5.19 -17.07
N ILE A 409 -18.81 5.74 -16.18
CA ILE A 409 -19.23 5.09 -14.95
C ILE A 409 -20.48 4.26 -15.28
N THR A 410 -20.30 2.96 -15.46
CA THR A 410 -21.41 2.03 -15.74
C THR A 410 -22.02 1.44 -14.47
N GLU A 411 -21.20 1.27 -13.44
CA GLU A 411 -21.60 0.64 -12.16
C GLU A 411 -22.13 1.66 -11.15
N PRO A 412 -22.85 1.23 -10.09
CA PRO A 412 -23.37 2.12 -9.07
C PRO A 412 -22.29 3.00 -8.42
N LEU A 413 -22.49 4.33 -8.49
CA LEU A 413 -21.68 5.33 -7.81
C LEU A 413 -22.60 6.26 -7.00
N PRO A 414 -22.90 5.94 -5.72
CA PRO A 414 -23.91 6.63 -4.93
C PRO A 414 -23.42 7.95 -4.31
N THR A 415 -22.62 8.75 -5.03
CA THR A 415 -22.02 10.00 -4.52
C THR A 415 -23.07 10.94 -3.93
N ALA A 416 -24.16 11.20 -4.67
CA ALA A 416 -25.22 12.10 -4.22
C ALA A 416 -26.01 11.53 -3.03
N GLU A 417 -26.16 10.21 -2.93
CA GLU A 417 -26.83 9.57 -1.80
C GLU A 417 -26.00 9.65 -0.52
N VAL A 418 -24.68 9.44 -0.63
CA VAL A 418 -23.74 9.62 0.48
C VAL A 418 -23.78 11.07 0.98
N LEU A 419 -23.72 12.05 0.07
CA LEU A 419 -23.82 13.47 0.40
C LEU A 419 -25.14 13.82 1.12
N ARG A 420 -26.29 13.36 0.59
CA ARG A 420 -27.59 13.58 1.24
C ARG A 420 -27.68 12.92 2.61
N SER A 421 -27.07 11.74 2.76
CA SER A 421 -27.01 11.04 4.05
C SER A 421 -26.22 11.84 5.07
N VAL A 422 -25.11 12.47 4.66
CA VAL A 422 -24.33 13.37 5.51
C VAL A 422 -25.11 14.64 5.84
N MET A 423 -25.80 15.26 4.87
CA MET A 423 -26.67 16.42 5.12
C MET A 423 -27.81 16.14 6.09
N ALA A 424 -28.29 14.90 6.15
CA ALA A 424 -29.34 14.48 7.07
C ALA A 424 -28.82 14.26 8.50
N ILE A 425 -27.50 14.22 8.73
CA ILE A 425 -26.92 14.16 10.07
C ILE A 425 -27.13 15.53 10.74
N PRO A 426 -27.81 15.59 11.91
CA PRO A 426 -27.98 16.84 12.63
C PRO A 426 -26.63 17.46 12.98
N MET A 427 -26.54 18.79 12.90
CA MET A 427 -25.36 19.52 13.37
C MET A 427 -25.15 19.24 14.87
N PRO A 428 -23.88 19.10 15.32
CA PRO A 428 -23.59 18.90 16.74
C PRO A 428 -24.11 20.07 17.57
N ASP A 429 -24.66 19.77 18.75
CA ASP A 429 -25.15 20.78 19.69
C ASP A 429 -24.03 21.75 20.10
N GLU A 430 -24.38 23.02 20.35
CA GLU A 430 -23.45 24.05 20.82
C GLU A 430 -22.95 23.82 22.27
N ASP A 431 -23.46 22.81 22.98
CA ASP A 431 -23.04 22.51 24.36
C ASP A 431 -21.60 21.98 24.41
N SER A 432 -20.71 22.90 24.81
CA SER A 432 -19.27 22.69 24.92
C SER A 432 -18.82 21.58 25.86
N THR A 433 -19.67 21.12 26.80
CA THR A 433 -19.28 20.17 27.86
C THR A 433 -19.17 18.73 27.40
N ARG A 434 -19.84 18.36 26.31
CA ARG A 434 -19.87 17.00 25.75
C ARG A 434 -19.12 16.85 24.43
N SER A 435 -18.68 17.96 23.86
CA SER A 435 -17.93 17.98 22.60
C SER A 435 -16.46 17.60 22.82
N PRO A 436 -15.77 16.98 21.84
CA PRO A 436 -14.32 16.76 21.89
C PRO A 436 -13.56 18.07 22.17
N GLY A 437 -12.55 18.02 23.05
CA GLY A 437 -11.91 19.23 23.58
C GLY A 437 -12.74 19.96 24.66
N GLY A 438 -13.78 19.30 25.20
CA GLY A 438 -14.59 19.78 26.30
C GLY A 438 -13.73 20.24 27.47
N SER A 439 -14.19 21.30 28.13
CA SER A 439 -13.49 22.02 29.20
C SER A 439 -13.25 21.14 30.44
N GLY A 440 -12.33 20.19 30.35
CA GLY A 440 -11.62 19.67 31.51
C GLY A 440 -10.71 20.75 32.08
N LEU A 441 -11.26 21.90 32.49
CA LEU A 441 -10.60 23.04 33.15
C LEU A 441 -9.31 23.61 32.51
N THR A 442 -8.84 23.13 31.35
CA THR A 442 -7.53 23.50 30.78
C THR A 442 -7.55 24.71 29.84
N THR A 443 -8.70 25.11 29.29
CA THR A 443 -8.83 26.25 28.36
C THR A 443 -10.18 26.96 28.53
N PRO A 444 -10.23 28.31 28.53
CA PRO A 444 -11.50 29.05 28.60
C PRO A 444 -12.36 28.80 27.36
N PRO A 445 -13.71 28.69 27.48
CA PRO A 445 -14.59 28.45 26.34
C PRO A 445 -14.44 29.45 25.19
N SER A 446 -14.10 30.70 25.50
CA SER A 446 -13.85 31.76 24.50
C SER A 446 -12.60 31.54 23.63
N ALA A 447 -11.71 30.65 24.05
CA ALA A 447 -10.51 30.28 23.30
C ALA A 447 -10.70 29.00 22.47
N VAL A 448 -11.90 28.43 22.45
CA VAL A 448 -12.22 27.22 21.67
C VAL A 448 -13.07 27.59 20.46
N VAL A 449 -12.52 27.37 19.26
CA VAL A 449 -13.24 27.46 17.99
C VAL A 449 -13.54 26.04 17.50
N ARG A 450 -14.70 25.85 16.88
CA ARG A 450 -15.15 24.57 16.33
C ARG A 450 -15.54 24.75 14.87
N GLY A 451 -15.27 23.73 14.07
CA GLY A 451 -15.67 23.65 12.67
C GLY A 451 -16.22 22.28 12.36
N VAL A 452 -17.17 22.23 11.42
CA VAL A 452 -17.67 21.01 10.81
C VAL A 452 -17.25 21.07 9.34
N GLY A 453 -16.50 20.06 8.90
CA GLY A 453 -16.03 19.95 7.52
C GLY A 453 -16.61 18.70 6.85
N TYR A 454 -16.69 18.76 5.53
CA TYR A 454 -17.20 17.66 4.70
C TYR A 454 -16.19 17.34 3.61
N ALA A 455 -16.06 16.05 3.30
CA ALA A 455 -15.21 15.59 2.22
C ALA A 455 -15.83 14.34 1.58
N VAL A 456 -15.71 14.20 0.26
CA VAL A 456 -16.13 12.98 -0.44
C VAL A 456 -14.97 12.45 -1.27
N GLY A 457 -14.44 11.31 -0.84
CA GLY A 457 -13.39 10.60 -1.57
C GLY A 457 -13.96 9.70 -2.67
N ILE A 458 -13.25 9.60 -3.78
CA ILE A 458 -13.40 8.55 -4.78
C ILE A 458 -12.09 7.77 -4.92
N LYS A 459 -12.19 6.46 -5.10
CA LYS A 459 -11.05 5.57 -5.29
C LYS A 459 -11.49 4.39 -6.15
N ASN A 460 -10.64 3.93 -7.06
CA ASN A 460 -10.88 2.72 -7.84
C ASN A 460 -11.00 1.47 -6.95
N LEU A 461 -11.85 0.56 -7.37
CA LEU A 461 -11.72 -0.86 -7.02
C LEU A 461 -10.84 -1.52 -8.09
N ALA A 462 -10.15 -2.60 -7.74
CA ALA A 462 -9.11 -3.23 -8.57
C ALA A 462 -7.88 -2.34 -8.84
N PHE A 463 -6.91 -2.89 -9.57
CA PHE A 463 -5.73 -2.15 -10.03
C PHE A 463 -6.04 -1.25 -11.25
N SER A 464 -5.14 -0.31 -11.55
CA SER A 464 -5.30 0.70 -12.60
C SER A 464 -4.51 0.38 -13.86
N GLU A 465 -4.71 1.16 -14.93
CA GLU A 465 -3.92 1.11 -16.18
C GLU A 465 -3.98 -0.22 -16.93
N GLY A 466 -5.09 -0.96 -16.77
CA GLY A 466 -5.26 -2.25 -17.43
C GLY A 466 -4.43 -3.38 -16.82
N PHE A 467 -3.95 -3.20 -15.59
CA PHE A 467 -3.37 -4.28 -14.80
C PHE A 467 -4.40 -5.42 -14.65
N ASP A 468 -3.94 -6.65 -14.89
CA ASP A 468 -4.80 -7.83 -14.84
C ASP A 468 -5.12 -8.18 -13.39
N ASP A 469 -6.39 -8.10 -13.01
CA ASP A 469 -6.86 -8.38 -11.66
C ASP A 469 -7.60 -9.72 -11.66
N TYR A 470 -6.95 -10.73 -11.10
CA TYR A 470 -7.47 -12.08 -10.95
C TYR A 470 -7.15 -12.61 -9.54
N ALA A 471 -7.88 -13.65 -9.15
CA ALA A 471 -7.66 -14.32 -7.88
C ALA A 471 -8.03 -15.80 -8.03
N ASP A 472 -7.13 -16.68 -7.58
CA ASP A 472 -7.36 -18.11 -7.56
C ASP A 472 -7.67 -18.65 -6.15
N ALA A 473 -8.58 -19.62 -6.11
CA ALA A 473 -8.86 -20.43 -4.93
C ALA A 473 -9.20 -21.86 -5.34
N ARG A 474 -8.67 -22.85 -4.61
CA ARG A 474 -9.01 -24.26 -4.79
C ARG A 474 -9.92 -24.71 -3.66
N VAL A 475 -11.04 -25.35 -3.98
CA VAL A 475 -11.96 -25.86 -2.95
C VAL A 475 -11.93 -27.38 -2.94
N GLU A 476 -11.60 -27.95 -1.79
CA GLU A 476 -11.62 -29.39 -1.53
C GLU A 476 -12.86 -29.74 -0.70
N LEU A 477 -13.68 -30.67 -1.18
CA LEU A 477 -14.81 -31.21 -0.43
C LEU A 477 -14.34 -32.44 0.37
N THR A 478 -14.60 -32.43 1.67
CA THR A 478 -14.30 -33.54 2.57
C THR A 478 -15.60 -34.14 3.13
N ALA A 479 -15.51 -35.26 3.85
CA ALA A 479 -16.68 -35.83 4.52
C ALA A 479 -17.21 -34.92 5.65
N GLU A 480 -16.34 -34.08 6.21
CA GLU A 480 -16.60 -33.18 7.33
C GLU A 480 -17.07 -31.78 6.90
N GLY A 481 -16.81 -31.37 5.66
CA GLY A 481 -17.13 -30.03 5.16
C GLY A 481 -16.37 -29.64 3.89
N ALA A 482 -15.91 -28.40 3.82
CA ALA A 482 -15.09 -27.90 2.71
C ALA A 482 -13.83 -27.17 3.21
N ARG A 483 -12.74 -27.28 2.45
CA ARG A 483 -11.51 -26.52 2.64
C ARG A 483 -11.29 -25.57 1.47
N VAL A 484 -11.11 -24.30 1.76
CA VAL A 484 -10.80 -23.25 0.77
C VAL A 484 -9.31 -22.97 0.84
N HIS A 485 -8.58 -23.46 -0.15
CA HIS A 485 -7.15 -23.25 -0.33
C HIS A 485 -6.92 -21.94 -1.09
N THR A 486 -6.09 -21.05 -0.54
CA THR A 486 -5.82 -19.71 -1.11
C THR A 486 -4.47 -19.18 -0.64
N ALA A 487 -3.88 -18.26 -1.38
CA ALA A 487 -2.72 -17.46 -0.96
C ALA A 487 -3.10 -16.02 -0.53
N ALA A 488 -4.40 -15.69 -0.45
CA ALA A 488 -4.83 -14.36 -0.08
C ALA A 488 -4.23 -13.91 1.26
N SER A 489 -3.84 -12.64 1.38
CA SER A 489 -3.22 -12.16 2.62
C SER A 489 -4.27 -11.76 3.67
N GLU A 490 -4.20 -12.31 4.88
CA GLU A 490 -4.99 -11.87 6.04
C GLU A 490 -4.17 -10.89 6.90
N VAL A 491 -4.41 -9.59 6.70
CA VAL A 491 -3.73 -8.49 7.40
C VAL A 491 -4.61 -7.82 8.45
N GLY A 492 -5.75 -8.43 8.81
CA GLY A 492 -6.72 -7.93 9.78
C GLY A 492 -8.04 -7.46 9.16
N GLN A 493 -8.15 -7.41 7.83
CA GLN A 493 -9.34 -7.00 7.09
C GLN A 493 -10.44 -8.07 7.06
N GLY A 494 -10.16 -9.31 7.48
CA GLY A 494 -11.15 -10.37 7.62
C GLY A 494 -11.37 -11.21 6.36
N MET A 495 -10.33 -11.43 5.55
CA MET A 495 -10.37 -12.35 4.40
C MET A 495 -10.79 -13.75 4.82
N VAL A 496 -10.29 -14.24 5.97
CA VAL A 496 -10.71 -15.54 6.51
C VAL A 496 -12.24 -15.62 6.70
N THR A 497 -12.87 -14.51 7.08
CA THR A 497 -14.33 -14.46 7.29
C THR A 497 -15.06 -14.44 5.95
N VAL A 498 -14.61 -13.59 5.02
CA VAL A 498 -15.25 -13.42 3.71
C VAL A 498 -15.18 -14.72 2.90
N LEU A 499 -14.01 -15.37 2.83
CA LEU A 499 -13.83 -16.63 2.11
C LEU A 499 -14.74 -17.74 2.66
N MET A 500 -14.82 -17.85 3.99
CA MET A 500 -15.75 -18.79 4.63
C MET A 500 -17.20 -18.47 4.31
N GLN A 501 -17.62 -17.19 4.37
CA GLN A 501 -18.98 -16.78 4.04
C GLN A 501 -19.36 -17.09 2.60
N ILE A 502 -18.46 -16.85 1.65
CA ILE A 502 -18.64 -17.18 0.24
C ILE A 502 -18.82 -18.69 0.08
N ALA A 503 -17.87 -19.49 0.58
CA ALA A 503 -17.93 -20.95 0.46
C ALA A 503 -19.17 -21.54 1.13
N ARG A 504 -19.55 -21.07 2.33
CA ARG A 504 -20.78 -21.50 3.02
C ARG A 504 -22.03 -21.23 2.21
N SER A 505 -22.11 -20.04 1.59
CA SER A 505 -23.29 -19.61 0.83
C SER A 505 -23.41 -20.38 -0.49
N VAL A 506 -22.28 -20.62 -1.17
CA VAL A 506 -22.25 -21.31 -2.46
C VAL A 506 -22.44 -22.83 -2.29
N LEU A 507 -21.74 -23.44 -1.32
CA LEU A 507 -21.75 -24.90 -1.13
C LEU A 507 -22.90 -25.38 -0.24
N THR A 508 -23.58 -24.45 0.45
CA THR A 508 -24.61 -24.75 1.45
C THR A 508 -24.11 -25.65 2.60
N MET A 509 -22.84 -25.50 2.98
CA MET A 509 -22.18 -26.23 4.08
C MET A 509 -21.77 -25.28 5.20
N GLU A 510 -21.94 -25.65 6.47
CA GLU A 510 -21.54 -24.80 7.61
C GLU A 510 -20.07 -24.96 8.01
N GLN A 511 -19.55 -26.18 7.87
CA GLN A 511 -18.17 -26.55 8.18
C GLN A 511 -17.28 -26.17 7.00
N VAL A 512 -16.61 -25.03 7.13
CA VAL A 512 -15.66 -24.52 6.15
C VAL A 512 -14.39 -24.11 6.88
N GLU A 513 -13.26 -24.49 6.33
CA GLU A 513 -11.93 -24.10 6.78
C GLU A 513 -11.21 -23.36 5.65
N VAL A 514 -10.39 -22.36 5.99
CA VAL A 514 -9.48 -21.69 5.05
C VAL A 514 -8.08 -22.25 5.27
N VAL A 515 -7.47 -22.72 4.19
CA VAL A 515 -6.10 -23.24 4.15
C VAL A 515 -5.25 -22.23 3.38
N TRP A 516 -4.16 -21.81 3.98
CA TRP A 516 -3.24 -20.84 3.38
C TRP A 516 -2.12 -21.60 2.66
N ASP A 517 -2.20 -21.62 1.33
CA ASP A 517 -1.27 -22.35 0.47
C ASP A 517 -0.10 -21.45 0.06
N ASP A 518 1.07 -22.05 -0.12
CA ASP A 518 2.29 -21.40 -0.61
C ASP A 518 2.30 -21.26 -2.14
N THR A 519 3.32 -20.54 -2.65
CA THR A 519 3.49 -20.28 -4.09
C THR A 519 3.66 -21.53 -4.96
N ALA A 520 3.97 -22.71 -4.40
CA ALA A 520 4.06 -23.96 -5.16
C ALA A 520 2.72 -24.71 -5.26
N GLN A 521 1.74 -24.37 -4.42
CA GLN A 521 0.46 -25.07 -4.36
C GLN A 521 -0.68 -24.32 -5.04
N ILE A 522 -0.57 -22.99 -5.14
CA ILE A 522 -1.61 -22.13 -5.70
C ILE A 522 -1.03 -20.96 -6.50
N GLY A 523 -1.70 -20.61 -7.60
CA GLY A 523 -1.43 -19.40 -8.37
C GLY A 523 -1.80 -18.12 -7.62
N SER A 524 -1.53 -16.98 -8.27
CA SER A 524 -1.84 -15.65 -7.72
C SER A 524 -3.34 -15.36 -7.67
#